data_AF-A0A2T4Y027-F1
#
_entry.id   AF-A0A2T4Y027-F1
#
_cell.length_a   1.000
_cell.length_b   1.000
_cell.length_c   1.000
_cell.angle_alpha   90.00
_cell.angle_beta   90.00
_cell.angle_gamma   90.00
#
_symmetry.space_group_name_H-M   'P 1'
#
loop_
_entity.id
_entity.type
_entity.pdbx_description
1 polymer ?
#
loop_
_entity_poly.entity_id
_entity_poly.type
_entity_poly.pdbx_seq_one_letter_code
_entity_poly.pdbx_strand_id
1 'polypeptide(L)'
;MNLIHIYFDNIDPYAKAELSGYLEFMTGKRLVVMSNLSELMSMNDSQEVIIFVNKLTHGATCFCQYERLNMKVIDVVDDLVTSCSALRRIINLRQPVSCIFETISRVINSNHHRTACQLCHVLSELTPEEKMLIKIIREGKHTTEEMASEMGIGNKIISKHKRKIMDKVNIDNSISFYNWVINMEFFNLSGISG
;
A
#
# COMPACT_ATOMS: atom_id res chain seq x y z
N MET A 1 -28.14 -11.36 -5.23
CA MET A 1 -27.84 -10.11 -4.48
C MET A 1 -26.46 -9.64 -4.89
N ASN A 2 -26.32 -8.38 -5.30
CA ASN A 2 -25.01 -7.82 -5.60
C ASN A 2 -24.34 -7.44 -4.28
N LEU A 3 -23.20 -8.07 -4.00
CA LEU A 3 -22.39 -7.84 -2.81
C LEU A 3 -21.13 -7.05 -3.20
N ILE A 4 -20.67 -6.18 -2.31
CA ILE A 4 -19.32 -5.60 -2.39
C ILE A 4 -18.51 -6.15 -1.24
N HIS A 5 -17.30 -6.60 -1.52
CA HIS A 5 -16.35 -7.02 -0.51
C HIS A 5 -15.45 -5.86 -0.15
N ILE A 6 -15.18 -5.69 1.15
CA ILE A 6 -14.41 -4.57 1.65
C ILE A 6 -13.34 -5.03 2.64
N TYR A 7 -12.16 -4.43 2.54
CA TYR A 7 -11.08 -4.61 3.49
C TYR A 7 -10.62 -3.26 4.06
N PHE A 8 -10.32 -3.24 5.37
CA PHE A 8 -9.80 -2.07 6.07
C PHE A 8 -8.53 -2.43 6.85
N ASP A 9 -7.38 -1.91 6.44
CA ASP A 9 -6.10 -2.07 7.15
C ASP A 9 -5.95 -1.03 8.25
N ASN A 10 -6.07 -1.46 9.51
CA ASN A 10 -5.72 -0.66 10.70
C ASN A 10 -6.32 0.76 10.74
N ILE A 11 -7.53 0.92 10.22
CA ILE A 11 -8.30 2.18 10.28
C ILE A 11 -9.08 2.26 11.60
N ASP A 12 -9.33 3.47 12.10
CA ASP A 12 -10.17 3.71 13.28
C ASP A 12 -11.57 3.07 13.11
N PRO A 13 -12.08 2.30 14.10
CA PRO A 13 -13.45 1.76 14.09
C PRO A 13 -14.56 2.75 13.71
N TYR A 14 -14.50 4.00 14.16
CA TYR A 14 -15.48 5.03 13.82
C TYR A 14 -15.41 5.39 12.34
N ALA A 15 -14.20 5.58 11.81
CA ALA A 15 -14.02 5.81 10.39
C ALA A 15 -14.48 4.60 9.55
N LYS A 16 -14.21 3.36 10.00
CA LYS A 16 -14.72 2.15 9.33
C LYS A 16 -16.24 2.14 9.25
N ALA A 17 -16.94 2.49 10.34
CA ALA A 17 -18.39 2.52 10.38
C ALA A 17 -18.97 3.56 9.41
N GLU A 18 -18.46 4.80 9.44
CA GLU A 18 -18.89 5.89 8.54
C GLU A 18 -18.64 5.56 7.07
N LEU A 19 -17.44 5.06 6.74
CA LEU A 19 -17.08 4.66 5.38
C LEU A 19 -17.98 3.53 4.89
N SER A 20 -18.26 2.54 5.73
CA SER A 20 -19.16 1.42 5.39
C SER A 20 -20.58 1.91 5.13
N GLY A 21 -21.14 2.74 6.01
CA GLY A 21 -22.48 3.31 5.83
C GLY A 21 -22.61 4.12 4.54
N TYR A 22 -21.60 4.93 4.22
CA TYR A 22 -21.58 5.70 2.99
C TYR A 22 -21.55 4.81 1.72
N LEU A 23 -20.74 3.75 1.74
CA LEU A 23 -20.65 2.80 0.62
C LEU A 23 -21.95 2.03 0.38
N GLU A 24 -22.62 1.58 1.45
CA GLU A 24 -23.94 0.93 1.34
C GLU A 24 -24.97 1.88 0.72
N PHE A 25 -25.01 3.13 1.21
CA PHE A 25 -25.89 4.17 0.69
C PHE A 25 -25.65 4.45 -0.80
N MET A 26 -24.39 4.68 -1.17
CA MET A 26 -23.97 5.03 -2.52
C MET A 26 -24.24 3.92 -3.55
N THR A 27 -23.94 2.68 -3.17
CA THR A 27 -23.94 1.55 -4.11
C THR A 27 -25.29 0.82 -4.13
N GLY A 28 -26.11 0.99 -3.09
CA GLY A 28 -27.33 0.21 -2.87
C GLY A 28 -27.06 -1.29 -2.67
N LYS A 29 -25.80 -1.68 -2.44
CA LYS A 29 -25.35 -3.06 -2.25
C LYS A 29 -25.01 -3.29 -0.78
N ARG A 30 -25.17 -4.53 -0.33
CA ARG A 30 -24.69 -4.94 1.01
C ARG A 30 -23.18 -5.13 0.99
N LEU A 31 -22.54 -4.76 2.09
CA LEU A 31 -21.11 -4.98 2.31
C LEU A 31 -20.83 -6.32 2.97
N VAL A 32 -19.72 -6.93 2.56
CA VAL A 32 -19.11 -8.07 3.23
C VAL A 32 -17.70 -7.64 3.63
N VAL A 33 -17.45 -7.54 4.94
CA VAL A 33 -16.14 -7.15 5.46
C VAL A 33 -15.24 -8.37 5.52
N MET A 34 -14.08 -8.29 4.87
CA MET A 34 -13.03 -9.30 4.88
C MET A 34 -12.11 -9.07 6.09
N SER A 35 -11.60 -10.16 6.65
CA SER A 35 -10.72 -10.10 7.82
C SER A 35 -9.25 -9.93 7.42
N ASN A 36 -8.86 -10.43 6.25
CA ASN A 36 -7.50 -10.34 5.71
C ASN A 36 -7.50 -10.23 4.17
N LEU A 37 -6.36 -9.84 3.60
CA LEU A 37 -6.19 -9.76 2.15
C LEU A 37 -6.07 -11.13 1.47
N SER A 38 -5.65 -12.20 2.17
CA SER A 38 -5.52 -13.52 1.54
C SER A 38 -6.87 -14.14 1.15
N GLU A 39 -7.97 -13.69 1.76
CA GLU A 39 -9.35 -14.00 1.33
C GLU A 39 -9.61 -13.65 -0.14
N LEU A 40 -8.94 -12.62 -0.69
CA LEU A 40 -9.06 -12.20 -2.09
C LEU A 40 -8.72 -13.32 -3.08
N MET A 41 -7.81 -14.24 -2.72
CA MET A 41 -7.38 -15.33 -3.59
C MET A 41 -8.53 -16.28 -3.95
N SER A 42 -9.54 -16.37 -3.08
CA SER A 42 -10.71 -17.24 -3.26
C SER A 42 -11.86 -16.61 -4.04
N MET A 43 -11.74 -15.34 -4.41
CA MET A 43 -12.84 -14.57 -5.01
C MET A 43 -13.01 -14.85 -6.52
N ASN A 44 -14.21 -14.60 -7.03
CA ASN A 44 -14.56 -14.72 -8.44
C ASN A 44 -14.29 -13.39 -9.20
N ASP A 45 -13.95 -13.47 -10.48
CA ASP A 45 -13.52 -12.32 -11.31
C ASP A 45 -14.58 -11.21 -11.43
N SER A 46 -15.87 -11.54 -11.27
CA SER A 46 -16.96 -10.57 -11.36
C SER A 46 -17.27 -9.83 -10.06
N GLN A 47 -16.54 -10.11 -8.98
CA GLN A 47 -16.79 -9.49 -7.68
C GLN A 47 -16.06 -8.14 -7.56
N GLU A 48 -16.78 -7.17 -7.00
CA GLU A 48 -16.26 -5.84 -6.71
C GLU A 48 -15.62 -5.85 -5.31
N VAL A 49 -14.36 -5.39 -5.26
CA VAL A 49 -13.56 -5.34 -4.04
C VAL A 49 -13.10 -3.91 -3.81
N ILE A 50 -13.36 -3.37 -2.63
CA ILE A 50 -12.84 -2.07 -2.21
C ILE A 50 -11.88 -2.28 -1.05
N ILE A 51 -10.68 -1.73 -1.17
CA ILE A 51 -9.60 -1.92 -0.21
C ILE A 51 -9.19 -0.55 0.32
N PHE A 52 -9.36 -0.34 1.62
CA PHE A 52 -8.87 0.83 2.33
C PHE A 52 -7.59 0.44 3.06
N VAL A 53 -6.46 0.96 2.59
CA VAL A 53 -5.13 0.61 3.12
C VAL A 53 -4.36 1.85 3.48
N ASN A 54 -3.54 1.78 4.53
CA ASN A 54 -2.63 2.88 4.79
C ASN A 54 -1.55 2.94 3.67
N LYS A 55 -0.96 4.12 3.46
CA LYS A 55 0.03 4.36 2.41
C LYS A 55 1.26 3.45 2.52
N LEU A 56 1.71 3.12 3.73
CA LEU A 56 2.86 2.25 3.95
C LEU A 56 2.55 0.82 3.50
N THR A 57 1.40 0.29 3.87
CA THR A 57 0.91 -1.04 3.48
C THR A 57 0.70 -1.11 1.97
N HIS A 58 0.06 -0.12 1.36
CA HIS A 58 -0.11 -0.09 -0.10
C HIS A 58 1.24 -0.12 -0.84
N GLY A 59 2.26 0.56 -0.31
CA GLY A 59 3.62 0.52 -0.84
C GLY A 59 4.36 -0.79 -0.57
N ALA A 60 3.90 -1.63 0.36
CA ALA A 60 4.55 -2.87 0.81
C ALA A 60 3.85 -4.16 0.34
N THR A 61 2.61 -4.06 -0.14
CA THR A 61 1.79 -5.20 -0.57
C THR A 61 1.73 -5.33 -2.09
N CYS A 62 1.86 -6.55 -2.61
CA CYS A 62 1.74 -6.83 -4.03
C CYS A 62 0.29 -7.12 -4.42
N PHE A 63 -0.27 -6.27 -5.28
CA PHE A 63 -1.65 -6.41 -5.75
C PHE A 63 -1.79 -7.04 -7.14
N CYS A 64 -0.68 -7.32 -7.84
CA CYS A 64 -0.70 -7.86 -9.21
C CYS A 64 -1.39 -9.23 -9.33
N GLN A 65 -1.33 -10.07 -8.29
CA GLN A 65 -2.02 -11.37 -8.28
C GLN A 65 -3.55 -11.25 -8.28
N TYR A 66 -4.08 -10.05 -8.01
CA TYR A 66 -5.52 -9.77 -7.95
C TYR A 66 -6.02 -8.98 -9.18
N GLU A 67 -5.22 -8.87 -10.25
CA GLU A 67 -5.57 -8.12 -11.47
C GLU A 67 -6.86 -8.61 -12.15
N ARG A 68 -7.27 -9.86 -11.89
CA ARG A 68 -8.53 -10.44 -12.36
C ARG A 68 -9.77 -9.92 -11.65
N LEU A 69 -9.62 -9.33 -10.46
CA LEU A 69 -10.72 -8.80 -9.66
C LEU A 69 -11.03 -7.35 -10.05
N ASN A 70 -12.28 -6.94 -9.94
CA ASN A 70 -12.64 -5.52 -10.03
C ASN A 70 -12.31 -4.81 -8.71
N MET A 71 -11.00 -4.62 -8.48
CA MET A 71 -10.46 -4.11 -7.23
C MET A 71 -10.21 -2.59 -7.29
N LYS A 72 -10.62 -1.89 -6.23
CA LYS A 72 -10.38 -0.46 -6.01
C LYS A 72 -9.59 -0.28 -4.73
N VAL A 73 -8.34 0.15 -4.84
CA VAL A 73 -7.48 0.44 -3.68
C VAL A 73 -7.52 1.94 -3.40
N ILE A 74 -7.80 2.29 -2.14
CA ILE A 74 -7.88 3.64 -1.60
C ILE A 74 -6.87 3.74 -0.46
N ASP A 75 -5.92 4.65 -0.62
CA ASP A 75 -4.96 5.01 0.42
C ASP A 75 -5.66 5.81 1.51
N VAL A 76 -5.43 5.45 2.77
CA VAL A 76 -5.92 6.17 3.94
C VAL A 76 -4.73 6.74 4.69
N VAL A 77 -4.78 8.04 4.95
CA VAL A 77 -3.80 8.76 5.77
C VAL A 77 -4.51 9.52 6.89
N ASP A 78 -3.77 9.79 7.95
CA ASP A 78 -4.22 10.58 9.09
C ASP A 78 -3.12 11.55 9.51
N ASP A 79 -2.88 12.55 8.66
CA ASP A 79 -1.80 13.53 8.86
C ASP A 79 -2.26 14.95 8.51
N LEU A 80 -1.47 15.96 8.88
CA LEU A 80 -1.76 17.38 8.60
C LEU A 80 -1.15 17.88 7.28
N VAL A 81 -0.39 17.04 6.58
CA VAL A 81 0.50 17.46 5.48
C VAL A 81 -0.09 17.10 4.12
N THR A 82 -0.81 15.98 4.06
CA THR A 82 -1.44 15.45 2.86
C THR A 82 -2.69 16.26 2.55
N SER A 83 -2.57 17.20 1.62
CA SER A 83 -3.67 17.99 1.09
C SER A 83 -4.73 17.13 0.40
N CYS A 84 -6.01 17.50 0.52
CA CYS A 84 -7.12 16.97 -0.30
C CYS A 84 -6.73 17.06 -1.78
N SER A 85 -6.56 15.90 -2.43
CA SER A 85 -6.30 15.82 -3.87
C SER A 85 -7.31 14.89 -4.50
N ALA A 86 -8.35 15.49 -5.07
CA ALA A 86 -9.36 14.78 -5.84
C ALA A 86 -8.81 14.08 -7.10
N LEU A 87 -7.51 14.14 -7.39
CA LEU A 87 -6.88 13.40 -8.48
C LEU A 87 -6.28 12.08 -8.01
N ARG A 88 -5.89 11.96 -6.73
CA ARG A 88 -5.23 10.77 -6.17
C ARG A 88 -6.23 9.85 -5.48
N ARG A 89 -5.96 8.54 -5.43
CA ARG A 89 -6.82 7.57 -4.72
C ARG A 89 -6.57 7.61 -3.20
N ILE A 90 -6.42 8.81 -2.62
CA ILE A 90 -6.01 9.02 -1.22
C ILE A 90 -7.11 9.77 -0.48
N ILE A 91 -7.52 9.26 0.67
CA ILE A 91 -8.35 9.96 1.65
C ILE A 91 -7.51 10.30 2.89
N ASN A 92 -7.62 11.53 3.38
CA ASN A 92 -7.09 11.95 4.67
C ASN A 92 -8.25 12.02 5.67
N LEU A 93 -8.18 11.29 6.77
CA LEU A 93 -9.26 11.25 7.78
C LEU A 93 -9.49 12.61 8.48
N ARG A 94 -8.53 13.54 8.40
CA ARG A 94 -8.64 14.89 8.97
C ARG A 94 -9.32 15.92 8.07
N GLN A 95 -9.64 15.55 6.82
CA GLN A 95 -10.24 16.47 5.87
C GLN A 95 -11.79 16.52 6.02
N PRO A 96 -12.48 17.52 5.45
CA PRO A 96 -13.93 17.56 5.45
C PRO A 96 -14.52 16.28 4.85
N VAL A 97 -15.57 15.76 5.50
CA VAL A 97 -16.27 14.52 5.09
C VAL A 97 -16.71 14.57 3.62
N SER A 98 -17.13 15.74 3.13
CA SER A 98 -17.46 15.94 1.72
C SER A 98 -16.30 15.61 0.77
N CYS A 99 -15.06 16.06 1.05
CA CYS A 99 -13.90 15.71 0.20
C CYS A 99 -13.58 14.20 0.27
N ILE A 100 -13.74 13.55 1.43
CA ILE A 100 -13.58 12.10 1.58
C ILE A 100 -14.57 11.37 0.66
N PHE A 101 -15.84 11.72 0.76
CA PHE A 101 -16.94 11.07 0.03
C PHE A 101 -16.89 11.32 -1.47
N GLU A 102 -16.54 12.53 -1.90
CA GLU A 102 -16.28 12.84 -3.32
C GLU A 102 -15.13 12.01 -3.88
N THR A 103 -14.05 11.84 -3.11
CA THR A 103 -12.91 11.02 -3.52
C THR A 103 -13.32 9.56 -3.68
N ILE A 104 -14.03 8.99 -2.70
CA ILE A 104 -14.53 7.61 -2.74
C ILE A 104 -15.44 7.40 -3.96
N SER A 105 -16.42 8.30 -4.15
CA SER A 105 -17.34 8.29 -5.29
C SER A 105 -16.60 8.19 -6.61
N ARG A 106 -15.61 9.07 -6.80
CA ARG A 106 -14.83 9.11 -8.04
C ARG A 106 -14.01 7.84 -8.24
N VAL A 107 -13.37 7.31 -7.18
CA VAL A 107 -12.57 6.09 -7.29
C VAL A 107 -13.45 4.90 -7.69
N ILE A 108 -14.61 4.73 -7.03
CA ILE A 108 -15.55 3.65 -7.31
C ILE A 108 -16.11 3.75 -8.73
N ASN A 109 -16.54 4.95 -9.14
CA ASN A 109 -17.11 5.18 -10.46
C ASN A 109 -16.07 5.22 -11.59
N SER A 110 -14.77 5.16 -11.28
CA SER A 110 -13.72 5.16 -12.30
C SER A 110 -13.60 3.80 -13.00
N ASN A 111 -13.64 3.79 -14.33
CA ASN A 111 -13.41 2.60 -15.16
C ASN A 111 -11.92 2.21 -15.28
N HIS A 112 -11.04 2.83 -14.50
CA HIS A 112 -9.60 2.56 -14.57
C HIS A 112 -9.25 1.27 -13.81
N HIS A 113 -9.18 0.18 -14.58
CA HIS A 113 -8.84 -1.17 -14.11
C HIS A 113 -7.35 -1.43 -13.90
N ARG A 114 -6.48 -0.45 -14.16
CA ARG A 114 -5.03 -0.66 -14.04
C ARG A 114 -4.38 0.47 -13.26
N THR A 115 -4.03 0.16 -12.03
CA THR A 115 -2.88 0.78 -11.39
C THR A 115 -1.80 -0.26 -11.38
N ALA A 116 -0.69 -0.01 -12.10
CA ALA A 116 0.53 -0.76 -11.89
C ALA A 116 0.77 -0.84 -10.37
N CYS A 117 0.96 -2.05 -9.84
CA CYS A 117 1.12 -2.24 -8.41
C CYS A 117 2.22 -1.32 -7.87
N GLN A 118 1.90 -0.51 -6.86
CA GLN A 118 2.83 0.49 -6.33
C GLN A 118 4.14 -0.15 -5.86
N LEU A 119 4.06 -1.29 -5.17
CA LEU A 119 5.22 -2.07 -4.78
C LEU A 119 6.06 -2.49 -6.00
N CYS A 120 5.45 -3.09 -7.02
CA CYS A 120 6.16 -3.53 -8.22
C CYS A 120 6.84 -2.38 -8.96
N HIS A 121 6.17 -1.23 -9.04
CA HIS A 121 6.73 -0.02 -9.62
C HIS A 121 7.96 0.45 -8.84
N VAL A 122 7.86 0.60 -7.51
CA VAL A 122 9.01 0.95 -6.66
C VAL A 122 10.16 -0.04 -6.82
N LEU A 123 9.87 -1.35 -6.74
CA LEU A 123 10.88 -2.40 -6.85
C LEU A 123 11.62 -2.37 -8.20
N SER A 124 10.94 -1.95 -9.27
CA SER A 124 11.56 -1.78 -10.60
C SER A 124 12.56 -0.61 -10.63
N GLU A 125 12.36 0.42 -9.80
CA GLU A 125 13.24 1.59 -9.72
C GLU A 125 14.45 1.39 -8.79
N LEU A 126 14.44 0.33 -7.97
CA LEU A 126 15.55 0.03 -7.07
C LEU A 126 16.76 -0.54 -7.82
N THR A 127 17.92 0.01 -7.51
CA THR A 127 19.23 -0.50 -7.97
C THR A 127 19.54 -1.86 -7.33
N PRO A 128 20.46 -2.66 -7.90
CA PRO A 128 20.90 -3.92 -7.30
C PRO A 128 21.39 -3.75 -5.85
N GLU A 129 22.15 -2.69 -5.55
CA GLU A 129 22.67 -2.41 -4.21
C GLU A 129 21.55 -2.04 -3.22
N GLU A 130 20.55 -1.28 -3.66
CA GLU A 130 19.38 -0.95 -2.84
C GLU A 130 18.52 -2.18 -2.57
N LYS A 131 18.34 -3.07 -3.56
CA LYS A 131 17.64 -4.36 -3.38
C LYS A 131 18.39 -5.26 -2.38
N MET A 132 19.72 -5.31 -2.48
CA MET A 132 20.55 -6.05 -1.53
C MET A 132 20.42 -5.51 -0.11
N LEU A 133 20.41 -4.18 0.06
CA LEU A 133 20.20 -3.55 1.37
C LEU A 133 18.84 -3.93 1.98
N ILE A 134 17.77 -3.90 1.18
CA ILE A 134 16.44 -4.33 1.64
C ILE A 134 16.46 -5.79 2.08
N LYS A 135 17.09 -6.68 1.30
CA LYS A 135 17.24 -8.09 1.63
C LYS A 135 17.94 -8.27 2.99
N ILE A 136 19.07 -7.61 3.20
CA ILE A 136 19.86 -7.66 4.45
C ILE A 136 19.04 -7.19 5.67
N ILE A 137 18.26 -6.10 5.51
CA ILE A 137 17.40 -5.59 6.58
C ILE A 137 16.34 -6.63 6.98
N ARG A 138 15.77 -7.34 6.01
CA ARG A 138 14.77 -8.39 6.25
C ARG A 138 15.35 -9.65 6.87
N GLU A 139 16.62 -9.94 6.60
CA GLU A 139 17.37 -11.01 7.26
C GLU A 139 17.72 -10.69 8.73
N GLY A 140 17.28 -9.54 9.24
CA GLY A 140 17.38 -9.16 10.65
C GLY A 140 18.57 -8.27 10.99
N LYS A 141 19.28 -7.73 9.98
CA LYS A 141 20.35 -6.75 10.22
C LYS A 141 19.77 -5.35 10.32
N HIS A 142 19.81 -4.76 11.50
CA HIS A 142 19.14 -3.48 11.75
C HIS A 142 20.13 -2.32 11.95
N THR A 143 21.37 -2.60 12.34
CA THR A 143 22.40 -1.57 12.53
C THR A 143 23.13 -1.24 11.23
N THR A 144 23.62 0.00 11.13
CA THR A 144 24.33 0.46 9.92
C THR A 144 25.66 -0.27 9.76
N GLU A 145 26.29 -0.63 10.87
CA GLU A 145 27.54 -1.37 10.95
C GLU A 145 27.40 -2.80 10.42
N GLU A 146 26.34 -3.52 10.83
CA GLU A 146 26.05 -4.86 10.31
C GLU A 146 25.80 -4.84 8.80
N MET A 147 24.98 -3.90 8.33
CA MET A 147 24.70 -3.75 6.90
C MET A 147 25.95 -3.40 6.09
N ALA A 148 26.79 -2.50 6.62
CA ALA A 148 28.05 -2.10 6.01
C ALA A 148 29.02 -3.28 5.89
N SER A 149 29.13 -4.06 6.96
CA SER A 149 29.96 -5.27 6.98
C SER A 149 29.47 -6.31 5.97
N GLU A 150 28.16 -6.56 5.90
CA GLU A 150 27.56 -7.54 5.00
C GLU A 150 27.69 -7.14 3.52
N MET A 151 27.55 -5.85 3.21
CA MET A 151 27.68 -5.32 1.85
C MET A 151 29.11 -4.99 1.44
N GLY A 152 30.09 -5.01 2.36
CA GLY A 152 31.47 -4.62 2.09
C GLY A 152 31.65 -3.14 1.74
N ILE A 153 30.79 -2.24 2.26
CA ILE A 153 30.80 -0.80 1.96
C ILE A 153 30.77 0.04 3.24
N GLY A 154 31.17 1.31 3.19
CA GLY A 154 31.21 2.16 4.39
C GLY A 154 29.82 2.60 4.90
N ASN A 155 29.71 2.85 6.21
CA ASN A 155 28.46 3.27 6.88
C ASN A 155 27.78 4.48 6.22
N LYS A 156 28.55 5.45 5.71
CA LYS A 156 28.02 6.62 4.99
C LYS A 156 27.27 6.22 3.71
N ILE A 157 27.73 5.17 3.02
CA ILE A 157 27.12 4.68 1.79
C ILE A 157 25.80 3.98 2.13
N ILE A 158 25.75 3.19 3.20
CA ILE A 158 24.50 2.60 3.71
C ILE A 158 23.46 3.69 4.02
N SER A 159 23.82 4.74 4.76
CA SER A 159 22.91 5.84 5.05
C SER A 159 22.41 6.55 3.78
N LYS A 160 23.27 6.71 2.78
CA LYS A 160 22.90 7.25 1.46
C LYS A 160 21.91 6.35 0.73
N HIS A 161 22.11 5.03 0.73
CA HIS A 161 21.17 4.08 0.13
C HIS A 161 19.82 4.09 0.85
N LYS A 162 19.80 4.04 2.19
CA LYS A 162 18.56 4.17 2.97
C LYS A 162 17.80 5.43 2.58
N ARG A 163 18.48 6.57 2.49
CA ARG A 163 17.85 7.85 2.11
C ARG A 163 17.26 7.80 0.70
N LYS A 164 18.02 7.30 -0.27
CA LYS A 164 17.53 7.15 -1.66
C LYS A 164 16.31 6.24 -1.75
N ILE A 165 16.30 5.11 -1.03
CA ILE A 165 15.15 4.21 -1.00
C ILE A 165 13.95 4.94 -0.41
N MET A 166 14.12 5.56 0.77
CA MET A 166 13.10 6.37 1.45
C MET A 166 12.48 7.43 0.52
N ASP A 167 13.31 8.13 -0.27
CA ASP A 167 12.83 9.11 -1.23
C ASP A 167 11.97 8.45 -2.35
N LYS A 168 12.37 7.27 -2.87
CA LYS A 168 11.60 6.51 -3.89
C LYS A 168 10.25 6.01 -3.37
N VAL A 169 10.20 5.60 -2.09
CA VAL A 169 8.95 5.11 -1.46
C VAL A 169 8.15 6.20 -0.79
N ASN A 170 8.62 7.45 -0.85
CA ASN A 170 8.00 8.61 -0.22
C ASN A 170 7.74 8.37 1.29
N ILE A 171 8.79 7.90 1.98
CA ILE A 171 8.88 7.73 3.44
C ILE A 171 9.88 8.76 3.97
N ASP A 172 9.53 9.47 5.04
CA ASP A 172 10.32 10.57 5.57
C ASP A 172 11.14 10.21 6.82
N ASN A 173 10.85 9.06 7.45
CA ASN A 173 11.47 8.66 8.71
C ASN A 173 11.93 7.20 8.71
N SER A 174 12.99 6.94 9.48
CA SER A 174 13.63 5.62 9.55
C SER A 174 12.71 4.52 10.08
N ILE A 175 11.85 4.82 11.06
CA ILE A 175 10.95 3.82 11.66
C ILE A 175 9.99 3.28 10.60
N SER A 176 9.35 4.19 9.85
CA SER A 176 8.44 3.84 8.76
C SER A 176 9.17 3.11 7.64
N PHE A 177 10.43 3.44 7.37
CA PHE A 177 11.26 2.73 6.40
C PHE A 177 11.50 1.28 6.81
N TYR A 178 11.90 1.03 8.06
CA TYR A 178 12.08 -0.34 8.54
C TYR A 178 10.75 -1.12 8.55
N ASN A 179 9.66 -0.50 8.98
CA ASN A 179 8.33 -1.12 8.93
C ASN A 179 7.92 -1.48 7.50
N TRP A 180 8.15 -0.58 6.53
CA TRP A 180 7.89 -0.84 5.11
C TRP A 180 8.72 -2.01 4.58
N VAL A 181 10.02 -2.07 4.92
CA VAL A 181 10.90 -3.18 4.51
C VAL A 181 10.44 -4.51 5.12
N ILE A 182 10.12 -4.54 6.41
CA ILE A 182 9.71 -5.75 7.14
C ILE A 182 8.38 -6.29 6.59
N ASN A 183 7.43 -5.39 6.33
CA ASN A 183 6.08 -5.76 5.87
C ASN A 183 6.01 -6.01 4.36
N MET A 184 7.13 -5.90 3.63
CA MET A 184 7.14 -6.07 2.18
C MET A 184 6.85 -7.52 1.78
N GLU A 185 5.79 -7.72 1.02
CA GLU A 185 5.49 -9.01 0.38
C GLU A 185 6.50 -9.26 -0.74
N PHE A 186 7.30 -10.34 -0.65
CA PHE A 186 8.16 -10.72 -1.77
C PHE A 186 7.62 -11.95 -2.49
N PHE A 187 7.30 -11.78 -3.77
CA PHE A 187 7.40 -12.87 -4.73
C PHE A 187 8.87 -12.97 -5.14
N ASN A 188 9.58 -13.95 -4.58
CA ASN A 188 10.87 -14.46 -5.07
C ASN A 188 11.76 -13.46 -5.85
N LEU A 189 12.68 -12.78 -5.16
CA LEU A 189 13.81 -12.05 -5.78
C LEU A 189 14.72 -12.93 -6.65
N SER A 190 14.49 -14.24 -6.70
CA SER A 190 15.25 -15.20 -7.52
C SER A 190 15.05 -15.02 -9.03
N GLY A 191 14.18 -14.11 -9.48
CA GLY A 191 13.97 -13.80 -10.89
C GLY A 191 14.76 -12.60 -11.47
N ILE A 192 15.54 -11.87 -10.66
CA ILE A 192 16.36 -10.73 -11.15
C ILE A 192 17.82 -11.16 -11.32
N SER A 193 18.01 -12.37 -11.84
CA SER A 193 19.24 -12.84 -12.46
C SER A 193 18.86 -13.31 -13.86
N GLY A 194 18.96 -12.39 -14.81
CA GLY A 194 18.71 -12.56 -16.23
C GLY A 194 19.12 -11.30 -16.95
#